data_AF-A0A376Y991-F1
#
_entry.id   AF-A0A376Y991-F1
#
_cell.length_a   1.000
_cell.length_b   1.000
_cell.length_c   1.000
_cell.angle_alpha   90.00
_cell.angle_beta   90.00
_cell.angle_gamma   90.00
#
_symmetry.space_group_name_H-M   'P 1'
#
loop_
_entity.id
_entity.type
_entity.pdbx_description
1 polymer ?
#
loop_
_entity_poly.entity_id
_entity_poly.type
_entity_poly.pdbx_seq_one_letter_code
_entity_poly.pdbx_strand_id
1 'polypeptide(L)'
;MRQGVISQRTAWIHEQAKYYLNAGVPIEIKVVWHNRPFEAIIQEVISGGHDLVLKMAHQHDRLEAVIFTPTDWHLLRKCPSPVWMVKDQPWPEGGKALVAVNLASEEPYHNALNEKLVKETIELAEQVNHTEVHLVGAYPVTPINIAIELPEFDPSVITMPFVGNICWQ
;
A
#
# COMPACT_ATOMS: atom_id res chain seq x y z
N MET A 1 27.17 11.91 19.35
CA MET A 1 25.74 11.72 19.66
C MET A 1 25.02 10.87 18.59
N ARG A 2 24.97 11.29 17.31
CA ARG A 2 24.28 10.53 16.23
C ARG A 2 24.73 9.07 16.10
N GLN A 3 26.03 8.82 16.07
CA GLN A 3 26.57 7.46 15.98
C GLN A 3 26.11 6.56 17.14
N GLY A 4 26.02 7.11 18.36
CA GLY A 4 25.54 6.38 19.52
C GLY A 4 24.08 5.95 19.37
N VAL A 5 23.22 6.82 18.85
CA VAL A 5 21.80 6.48 18.59
C VAL A 5 21.69 5.41 17.50
N ILE A 6 22.48 5.52 16.43
CA ILE A 6 22.51 4.53 15.35
C ILE A 6 22.94 3.17 15.91
N SER A 7 24.06 3.11 16.63
CA SER A 7 24.55 1.86 17.25
C SER A 7 23.54 1.26 18.21
N GLN A 8 22.90 2.08 19.06
CA GLN A 8 21.89 1.62 20.01
C GLN A 8 20.66 1.05 19.30
N ARG A 9 20.15 1.73 18.26
CA ARG A 9 19.00 1.24 17.49
C ARG A 9 19.33 0.00 16.68
N THR A 10 20.54 -0.09 16.14
CA THR A 10 21.01 -1.28 15.43
C THR A 10 21.01 -2.49 16.37
N ALA A 11 21.59 -2.35 17.57
CA ALA A 11 21.58 -3.40 18.59
C ALA A 11 20.16 -3.81 19.00
N TRP A 12 19.26 -2.83 19.19
CA TRP A 12 17.87 -3.10 19.54
C TRP A 12 17.13 -3.90 18.46
N ILE A 13 17.31 -3.57 17.16
CA ILE A 13 16.70 -4.33 16.06
C ILE A 13 17.28 -5.75 16.00
N HIS A 14 18.59 -5.91 16.18
CA HIS A 14 19.23 -7.23 16.24
C HIS A 14 18.64 -8.10 17.35
N GLU A 15 18.34 -7.51 18.52
CA GLU A 15 17.71 -8.23 19.62
C GLU A 15 16.30 -8.73 19.24
N GLN A 16 15.49 -7.91 18.57
CA GLN A 16 14.16 -8.33 18.10
C GLN A 16 14.24 -9.43 17.03
N ALA A 17 15.25 -9.37 16.16
CA ALA A 17 15.44 -10.32 15.06
C ALA A 17 16.19 -11.60 15.45
N LYS A 18 16.65 -11.72 16.71
CA LYS A 18 17.58 -12.77 17.17
C LYS A 18 17.13 -14.19 16.83
N TYR A 19 15.85 -14.51 17.01
CA TYR A 19 15.33 -15.85 16.72
C TYR A 19 15.36 -16.18 15.22
N TYR A 20 15.04 -15.20 14.36
CA TYR A 20 15.07 -15.37 12.91
C TYR A 20 16.49 -15.49 12.38
N LEU A 21 17.41 -14.65 12.89
CA LEU A 21 18.83 -14.74 12.56
C LEU A 21 19.42 -16.10 12.95
N ASN A 22 19.10 -16.61 14.14
CA ASN A 22 19.55 -17.92 14.60
C ASN A 22 18.92 -19.08 13.79
N ALA A 23 17.72 -18.88 13.23
CA ALA A 23 17.08 -19.82 12.33
C ALA A 23 17.65 -19.78 10.89
N GLY A 24 18.63 -18.91 10.61
CA GLY A 24 19.27 -18.80 9.30
C GLY A 24 18.52 -17.93 8.31
N VAL A 25 17.53 -17.13 8.75
CA VAL A 25 16.85 -16.18 7.87
C VAL A 25 17.83 -15.06 7.49
N PRO A 26 18.04 -14.79 6.18
CA PRO A 26 18.99 -13.77 5.74
C PRO A 26 18.43 -12.37 5.96
N ILE A 27 18.66 -11.80 7.15
CA ILE A 27 18.21 -10.45 7.51
C ILE A 27 19.41 -9.52 7.59
N GLU A 28 19.47 -8.52 6.72
CA GLU A 28 20.39 -7.39 6.81
C GLU A 28 19.75 -6.25 7.61
N ILE A 29 20.45 -5.75 8.63
CA ILE A 29 19.97 -4.65 9.48
C ILE A 29 20.72 -3.38 9.11
N LYS A 30 19.98 -2.40 8.58
CA LYS A 30 20.49 -1.08 8.21
C LYS A 30 19.75 0.00 8.99
N VAL A 31 20.49 0.79 9.76
CA VAL A 31 19.96 1.95 10.49
C VAL A 31 20.61 3.22 9.97
N VAL A 32 19.79 4.14 9.47
CA VAL A 32 20.26 5.41 8.91
C VAL A 32 19.69 6.59 9.68
N TRP A 33 20.45 7.68 9.73
CA TRP A 33 19.95 8.95 10.25
C TRP A 33 19.44 9.80 9.08
N HIS A 34 18.14 10.03 9.02
CA HIS A 34 17.53 10.86 7.99
C HIS A 34 16.39 11.70 8.56
N ASN A 35 16.28 12.97 8.13
CA ASN A 35 15.23 13.88 8.62
C ASN A 35 13.85 13.59 8.02
N ARG A 36 13.80 12.84 6.91
CA ARG A 36 12.57 12.48 6.20
C ARG A 36 12.54 10.97 5.96
N PRO A 37 11.89 10.18 6.83
CA PRO A 37 11.94 8.72 6.75
C PRO A 37 11.50 8.14 5.40
N PHE A 38 10.43 8.67 4.79
CA PHE A 38 9.93 8.17 3.50
C PHE A 38 10.95 8.33 2.36
N GLU A 39 11.72 9.42 2.34
CA GLU A 39 12.76 9.63 1.32
C GLU A 39 13.89 8.62 1.46
N ALA A 40 14.33 8.36 2.70
CA ALA A 40 15.35 7.37 2.97
C ALA A 40 14.91 5.97 2.56
N ILE A 41 13.64 5.61 2.86
CA ILE A 41 13.08 4.31 2.46
C ILE A 41 13.03 4.18 0.94
N ILE A 42 12.52 5.19 0.22
CA ILE A 42 12.42 5.12 -1.24
C ILE A 42 13.81 5.07 -1.91
N GLN A 43 14.78 5.83 -1.38
CA GLN A 43 16.17 5.75 -1.84
C GLN A 43 16.77 4.36 -1.63
N GLU A 44 16.50 3.75 -0.48
CA GLU A 44 16.92 2.36 -0.21
C GLU A 44 16.30 1.38 -1.19
N VAL A 45 14.99 1.49 -1.44
CA VAL A 45 14.27 0.65 -2.43
C VAL A 45 14.93 0.73 -3.80
N ILE A 46 15.23 1.94 -4.28
CA ILE A 46 15.80 2.15 -5.61
C ILE A 46 17.25 1.64 -5.67
N SER A 47 18.07 1.97 -4.67
CA SER A 47 19.51 1.64 -4.66
C SER A 47 19.79 0.17 -4.34
N GLY A 48 18.99 -0.44 -3.47
CA GLY A 48 19.06 -1.85 -3.11
C GLY A 48 18.32 -2.77 -4.06
N GLY A 49 17.52 -2.22 -4.98
CA GLY A 49 16.72 -3.01 -5.93
C GLY A 49 15.65 -3.86 -5.24
N HIS A 50 15.04 -3.35 -4.18
CA HIS A 50 14.00 -4.07 -3.43
C HIS A 50 12.69 -4.17 -4.22
N ASP A 51 12.09 -5.34 -4.21
CA ASP A 51 10.85 -5.68 -4.93
C ASP A 51 9.58 -5.45 -4.10
N LEU A 52 9.68 -5.39 -2.77
CA LEU A 52 8.55 -5.22 -1.87
C LEU A 52 8.93 -4.41 -0.64
N VAL A 53 8.05 -3.48 -0.24
CA VAL A 53 8.16 -2.75 1.04
C VAL A 53 7.08 -3.25 1.99
N LEU A 54 7.47 -3.90 3.09
CA LEU A 54 6.55 -4.25 4.17
C LEU A 54 6.62 -3.19 5.27
N LYS A 55 5.48 -2.64 5.66
CA LYS A 55 5.39 -1.68 6.76
C LYS A 55 4.17 -1.93 7.63
N MET A 56 4.38 -1.99 8.93
CA MET A 56 3.30 -2.08 9.92
C MET A 56 2.45 -0.80 9.90
N ALA A 57 1.13 -0.98 9.91
CA ALA A 57 0.13 0.07 10.13
C ALA A 57 -0.64 -0.26 11.41
N HIS A 58 -0.83 0.75 12.26
CA HIS A 58 -1.57 0.59 13.50
C HIS A 58 -3.07 0.67 13.27
N GLN A 59 -3.80 -0.28 13.83
CA GLN A 59 -5.24 -0.19 14.00
C GLN A 59 -5.53 0.30 15.43
N HIS A 60 -6.35 1.33 15.57
CA HIS A 60 -6.70 1.84 16.91
C HIS A 60 -8.03 1.25 17.33
N ASP A 61 -8.12 0.66 18.53
CA ASP A 61 -9.26 -0.15 18.99
C ASP A 61 -10.64 0.53 18.94
N ARG A 62 -10.72 1.85 18.77
CA ARG A 62 -11.97 2.62 18.70
C ARG A 62 -12.39 2.98 17.27
N LEU A 63 -11.51 2.84 16.29
CA LEU A 63 -11.77 3.08 14.89
C LEU A 63 -11.59 1.76 14.14
N GLU A 64 -12.61 1.31 13.43
CA GLU A 64 -12.50 0.11 12.57
C GLU A 64 -11.55 0.32 11.38
N ALA A 65 -11.07 1.55 11.17
CA ALA A 65 -10.17 1.93 10.10
C ALA A 65 -8.69 1.91 10.53
N VAL A 66 -7.83 1.46 9.62
CA VAL A 66 -6.37 1.54 9.75
C VAL A 66 -5.94 3.00 9.77
N ILE A 67 -5.11 3.40 10.74
CA ILE A 67 -4.56 4.76 10.81
C ILE A 67 -3.27 4.82 10.01
N PHE A 68 -3.27 5.62 8.96
CA PHE A 68 -2.08 5.91 8.15
C PHE A 68 -1.38 7.18 8.62
N THR A 69 -0.09 7.06 8.90
CA THR A 69 0.80 8.19 9.21
C THR A 69 1.15 8.98 7.95
N PRO A 70 1.66 10.22 8.06
CA PRO A 70 2.15 10.97 6.90
C PRO A 70 3.21 10.21 6.07
N THR A 71 4.07 9.43 6.74
CA THR A 71 5.05 8.56 6.07
C THR A 71 4.37 7.48 5.23
N ASP A 72 3.29 6.87 5.72
CA ASP A 72 2.55 5.81 4.99
C ASP A 72 1.94 6.37 3.71
N TRP A 73 1.30 7.53 3.81
CA TRP A 73 0.75 8.22 2.64
C TRP A 73 1.83 8.63 1.63
N HIS A 74 3.05 8.94 2.08
CA HIS A 74 4.14 9.22 1.17
C HIS A 74 4.66 7.96 0.48
N LEU A 75 4.77 6.84 1.19
CA LEU A 75 5.19 5.56 0.61
C LEU A 75 4.16 5.07 -0.43
N LEU A 76 2.88 5.03 -0.08
CA LEU A 76 1.80 4.59 -0.98
C LEU A 76 1.72 5.42 -2.27
N ARG A 77 2.13 6.68 -2.24
CA ARG A 77 2.07 7.59 -3.41
C ARG A 77 3.35 7.63 -4.23
N LYS A 78 4.51 7.33 -3.65
CA LYS A 78 5.83 7.64 -4.27
C LYS A 78 6.78 6.46 -4.34
N CYS A 79 6.52 5.35 -3.65
CA CYS A 79 7.37 4.18 -3.74
C CYS A 79 7.21 3.53 -5.13
N PRO A 80 8.31 3.22 -5.83
CA PRO A 80 8.23 2.57 -7.14
C PRO A 80 7.88 1.08 -7.04
N SER A 81 8.16 0.45 -5.89
CA SER A 81 7.86 -0.96 -5.63
C SER A 81 6.54 -1.10 -4.88
N PRO A 82 5.85 -2.26 -4.99
CA PRO A 82 4.69 -2.59 -4.18
C PRO A 82 4.92 -2.31 -2.68
N VAL A 83 3.91 -1.72 -2.04
CA VAL A 83 3.93 -1.40 -0.60
C VAL A 83 2.84 -2.21 0.10
N TRP A 84 3.24 -3.12 0.97
CA TRP A 84 2.34 -3.92 1.79
C TRP A 84 2.23 -3.35 3.19
N MET A 85 1.06 -2.76 3.48
CA MET A 85 0.72 -2.28 4.81
C MET A 85 0.20 -3.44 5.66
N VAL A 86 0.99 -3.88 6.64
CA VAL A 86 0.67 -5.03 7.51
C VAL A 86 -0.03 -4.54 8.77
N LYS A 87 -1.25 -4.99 9.01
CA LYS A 87 -1.99 -4.66 10.24
C LYS A 87 -1.36 -5.32 11.46
N ASP A 88 -1.56 -4.74 12.63
CA ASP A 88 -1.07 -5.25 13.91
C ASP A 88 -1.95 -6.34 14.55
N GLN A 89 -2.74 -7.01 13.71
CA GLN A 89 -3.66 -8.08 14.07
C GLN A 89 -3.31 -9.35 13.29
N PRO A 90 -3.58 -10.54 13.84
CA PRO A 90 -3.35 -11.79 13.11
C PRO A 90 -4.21 -11.83 11.85
N TRP A 91 -3.68 -12.49 10.81
CA TRP A 91 -4.47 -12.76 9.61
C TRP A 91 -5.66 -13.66 9.97
N PRO A 92 -6.89 -13.36 9.51
CA PRO A 92 -8.06 -14.17 9.83
C PRO A 92 -7.93 -15.56 9.21
N GLU A 93 -8.45 -16.57 9.91
CA GLU A 93 -8.53 -17.93 9.37
C GLU A 93 -9.42 -17.94 8.12
N GLY A 94 -8.92 -18.53 7.03
CA GLY A 94 -9.61 -18.51 5.74
C GLY A 94 -9.73 -17.12 5.11
N GLY A 95 -8.91 -16.15 5.53
CA GLY A 95 -8.86 -14.81 4.95
C GLY A 95 -8.71 -14.83 3.43
N LYS A 96 -9.32 -13.87 2.75
CA LYS A 96 -9.39 -13.78 1.29
C LYS A 96 -8.53 -12.63 0.79
N ALA A 97 -7.93 -12.79 -0.39
CA ALA A 97 -7.29 -11.71 -1.11
C ALA A 97 -8.34 -11.04 -2.02
N LEU A 98 -8.48 -9.73 -1.91
CA LEU A 98 -9.42 -8.96 -2.73
C LEU A 98 -8.66 -7.97 -3.60
N VAL A 99 -8.83 -8.07 -4.91
CA VAL A 99 -8.23 -7.16 -5.88
C VAL A 99 -9.28 -6.18 -6.38
N ALA A 100 -9.05 -4.90 -6.13
CA ALA A 100 -9.86 -3.84 -6.71
C ALA A 100 -9.37 -3.53 -8.14
N VAL A 101 -10.25 -3.68 -9.12
CA VAL A 101 -9.97 -3.41 -10.53
C VAL A 101 -10.76 -2.20 -11.01
N ASN A 102 -10.11 -1.33 -11.79
CA ASN A 102 -10.81 -0.21 -12.42
C ASN A 102 -11.34 -0.64 -13.79
N LEU A 103 -12.65 -0.93 -13.86
CA LEU A 103 -13.33 -1.33 -15.09
C LEU A 103 -14.05 -0.16 -15.78
N ALA A 104 -14.02 1.03 -15.18
CA ALA A 104 -14.80 2.17 -15.66
C ALA A 104 -14.01 3.03 -16.66
N SER A 105 -12.70 3.14 -16.50
CA SER A 105 -11.88 3.96 -17.40
C SER A 105 -11.59 3.26 -18.73
N GLU A 106 -11.74 3.99 -19.83
CA GLU A 106 -11.42 3.52 -21.18
C GLU A 106 -9.92 3.62 -21.53
N GLU A 107 -9.12 4.24 -20.66
CA GLU A 107 -7.69 4.43 -20.96
C GLU A 107 -6.92 3.11 -20.84
N PRO A 108 -6.10 2.75 -21.85
CA PRO A 108 -5.52 1.41 -21.97
C PRO A 108 -4.56 1.05 -20.83
N TYR A 109 -3.98 2.04 -20.15
CA TYR A 109 -3.08 1.80 -19.02
C TYR A 109 -3.79 1.23 -17.79
N HIS A 110 -5.11 1.41 -17.65
CA HIS A 110 -5.86 0.78 -16.57
C HIS A 110 -5.99 -0.72 -16.75
N ASN A 111 -6.17 -1.20 -17.99
CA ASN A 111 -6.22 -2.63 -18.27
C ASN A 111 -4.88 -3.31 -17.95
N ALA A 112 -3.77 -2.72 -18.39
CA ALA A 112 -2.43 -3.22 -18.07
C ALA A 112 -2.17 -3.26 -16.55
N LEU A 113 -2.64 -2.25 -15.82
CA LEU A 113 -2.53 -2.22 -14.35
C LEU A 113 -3.41 -3.29 -13.69
N ASN A 114 -4.66 -3.45 -14.13
CA ASN A 114 -5.58 -4.47 -13.61
C ASN A 114 -4.98 -5.87 -13.81
N GLU A 115 -4.46 -6.18 -15.00
CA GLU A 115 -3.80 -7.46 -15.29
C GLU A 115 -2.60 -7.69 -14.37
N LYS A 116 -1.77 -6.66 -14.15
CA LYS A 116 -0.65 -6.72 -13.22
C LYS A 116 -1.11 -7.03 -11.79
N LEU A 117 -2.11 -6.30 -11.29
CA LEU A 117 -2.65 -6.48 -9.94
C LEU A 117 -3.20 -7.90 -9.73
N VAL A 118 -3.96 -8.41 -10.69
CA VAL A 118 -4.54 -9.76 -10.63
C VAL A 118 -3.44 -10.81 -10.64
N LYS A 119 -2.47 -10.68 -11.56
CA LYS A 119 -1.35 -11.62 -11.69
C LYS A 119 -0.51 -11.68 -10.40
N GLU A 120 -0.05 -10.54 -9.91
CA GLU A 120 0.77 -10.49 -8.69
C GLU A 120 0.01 -11.02 -7.46
N THR A 121 -1.30 -10.75 -7.38
CA THR A 121 -2.11 -11.25 -6.27
C THR A 121 -2.27 -12.77 -6.30
N ILE A 122 -2.50 -13.36 -7.49
CA ILE A 122 -2.59 -14.82 -7.65
C ILE A 122 -1.26 -15.48 -7.27
N GLU A 123 -0.15 -14.98 -7.80
CA GLU A 123 1.19 -15.50 -7.49
C GLU A 123 1.49 -15.45 -5.98
N LEU A 124 1.14 -14.34 -5.31
CA LEU A 124 1.32 -14.21 -3.87
C LEU A 124 0.37 -15.12 -3.08
N ALA A 125 -0.89 -15.22 -3.48
CA ALA A 125 -1.90 -16.02 -2.80
C ALA A 125 -1.61 -17.54 -2.87
N GLU A 126 -1.01 -18.00 -3.97
CA GLU A 126 -0.52 -19.38 -4.11
C GLU A 126 0.60 -19.70 -3.11
N GLN A 127 1.49 -18.74 -2.83
CA GLN A 127 2.57 -18.90 -1.86
C GLN A 127 2.10 -18.76 -0.41
N VAL A 128 1.02 -18.01 -0.17
CA VAL A 128 0.49 -17.72 1.16
C VAL A 128 -0.79 -18.50 1.42
N ASN A 129 -0.62 -19.77 1.85
CA ASN A 129 -1.69 -20.65 2.35
C ASN A 129 -2.84 -20.91 1.35
N HIS A 130 -2.57 -20.88 0.04
CA HIS A 130 -3.59 -21.05 -1.02
C HIS A 130 -4.80 -20.14 -0.80
N THR A 131 -4.52 -18.87 -0.53
CA THR A 131 -5.56 -17.88 -0.26
C THR A 131 -6.47 -17.72 -1.48
N GLU A 132 -7.79 -17.73 -1.26
CA GLU A 132 -8.74 -17.51 -2.35
C GLU A 132 -8.73 -16.03 -2.77
N VAL A 133 -8.70 -15.81 -4.08
CA VAL A 133 -8.61 -14.49 -4.71
C VAL A 133 -9.97 -14.09 -5.28
N HIS A 134 -10.47 -12.93 -4.87
CA HIS A 134 -11.68 -12.31 -5.41
C HIS A 134 -11.34 -11.02 -6.13
N LEU A 135 -12.16 -10.67 -7.14
CA LEU A 135 -12.06 -9.40 -7.86
C LEU A 135 -13.27 -8.53 -7.53
N VAL A 136 -13.07 -7.23 -7.37
CA VAL A 136 -14.15 -6.25 -7.20
C VAL A 136 -13.95 -5.06 -8.13
N GLY A 137 -15.01 -4.70 -8.85
CA GLY A 137 -15.10 -3.46 -9.61
C GLY A 137 -16.26 -2.62 -9.08
N ALA A 138 -16.04 -1.32 -8.94
CA ALA A 138 -17.07 -0.37 -8.54
C ALA A 138 -17.22 0.69 -9.64
N TYR A 139 -18.45 1.08 -9.94
CA TYR A 139 -18.76 2.16 -10.89
C TYR A 139 -19.68 3.17 -10.21
N PRO A 140 -19.36 4.48 -10.22
CA PRO A 140 -20.25 5.50 -9.71
C PRO A 140 -21.42 5.71 -10.68
N VAL A 141 -22.61 5.95 -10.14
CA VAL A 141 -23.77 6.39 -10.92
C VAL A 141 -23.96 7.89 -10.72
N THR A 142 -24.33 8.62 -11.78
CA THR A 142 -24.64 10.05 -11.66
C THR A 142 -25.90 10.24 -10.80
N PRO A 143 -25.86 11.09 -9.76
CA PRO A 143 -27.06 11.47 -9.02
C PRO A 143 -28.10 12.12 -9.94
N ILE A 144 -29.35 11.65 -9.88
CA ILE A 144 -30.46 12.04 -10.76
C ILE A 144 -30.70 13.56 -10.78
N ASN A 145 -30.47 14.27 -9.66
CA ASN A 145 -30.71 15.71 -9.56
C ASN A 145 -29.81 16.55 -10.51
N ILE A 146 -28.60 16.09 -10.82
CA ILE A 146 -27.67 16.81 -11.71
C ILE A 146 -28.11 16.67 -13.18
N ALA A 147 -28.63 15.50 -13.56
CA ALA A 147 -29.09 15.24 -14.92
C ALA A 147 -30.37 16.03 -15.28
N ILE A 148 -31.15 16.48 -14.29
CA ILE A 148 -32.37 17.27 -14.50
C ILE A 148 -32.04 18.77 -14.67
N GLU A 149 -31.00 19.28 -13.99
CA GLU A 149 -30.66 20.71 -14.02
C GLU A 149 -29.83 21.14 -15.24
N LEU A 150 -29.20 20.20 -15.95
CA LEU A 150 -28.34 20.47 -17.11
C LEU A 150 -28.77 19.59 -18.30
N PRO A 151 -29.56 20.11 -19.26
CA PRO A 151 -30.09 19.32 -20.38
C PRO A 151 -29.03 18.77 -21.35
N GLU A 152 -27.83 19.35 -21.37
CA GLU A 152 -26.67 18.89 -22.17
C GLU A 152 -25.72 17.99 -21.36
N PHE A 153 -26.13 17.56 -20.16
CA PHE A 153 -25.31 16.73 -19.30
C PHE A 153 -25.32 15.27 -19.78
N ASP A 154 -24.18 14.80 -20.25
CA ASP A 154 -23.96 13.40 -20.56
C ASP A 154 -23.34 12.67 -19.34
N PRO A 155 -24.10 11.83 -18.63
CA PRO A 155 -23.60 11.09 -17.47
C PRO A 155 -22.50 10.08 -17.82
N SER A 156 -22.33 9.71 -19.10
CA SER A 156 -21.26 8.80 -19.53
C SER A 156 -19.86 9.43 -19.51
N VAL A 157 -19.77 10.77 -19.51
CA VAL A 157 -18.51 11.51 -19.55
C VAL A 157 -17.83 11.61 -18.16
N ILE A 158 -18.55 11.35 -17.07
CA ILE A 158 -18.00 11.34 -15.71
C ILE A 158 -17.43 9.95 -15.38
N THR A 159 -16.40 9.58 -16.14
CA THR A 159 -15.44 8.55 -15.75
C THR A 159 -14.11 9.16 -15.32
N MET A 160 -13.98 10.49 -15.37
CA MET A 160 -12.85 11.20 -14.78
C MET A 160 -13.00 11.24 -13.24
N PRO A 161 -12.05 10.68 -12.47
CA PRO A 161 -12.05 10.90 -11.04
C PRO A 161 -11.83 12.40 -10.80
N PHE A 162 -12.70 12.98 -9.98
CA PHE A 162 -12.48 14.30 -9.41
C PHE A 162 -11.11 14.29 -8.69
N VAL A 163 -10.04 14.71 -9.37
CA VAL A 163 -8.78 15.08 -8.71
C VAL A 163 -8.99 16.47 -8.13
N GLY A 164 -9.87 16.53 -7.13
CA GLY A 164 -10.00 17.70 -6.28
C GLY A 164 -8.77 17.76 -5.38
N ASN A 165 -7.83 18.63 -5.74
CA ASN A 165 -6.87 19.19 -4.80
C ASN A 165 -7.67 19.91 -3.70
N ILE A 166 -8.05 19.19 -2.65
CA ILE A 166 -8.46 19.79 -1.39
C ILE A 166 -7.16 20.22 -0.70
N CYS A 167 -6.72 21.41 -1.09
CA CYS A 167 -5.77 22.20 -0.34
C CYS A 167 -6.46 22.56 0.98
N TRP A 168 -6.10 21.89 2.06
CA TRP A 168 -6.46 22.30 3.41
C TRP A 168 -5.76 23.64 3.70
N GLN A 169 -6.53 24.73 3.75
CA GLN A 169 -6.25 25.86 4.63
C GLN A 169 -7.04 25.67 5.92
#